data_AF-A0A2N5Y1V4-F1
#
_entry.id   AF-A0A2N5Y1V4-F1
#
_cell.length_a   1.000
_cell.length_b   1.000
_cell.length_c   1.000
_cell.angle_alpha   90.00
_cell.angle_beta   90.00
_cell.angle_gamma   90.00
#
_symmetry.space_group_name_H-M   'P 1'
#
loop_
_entity.id
_entity.type
_entity.pdbx_description
1 polymer ?
#
loop_
_entity_poly.entity_id
_entity_poly.type
_entity_poly.pdbx_seq_one_letter_code
_entity_poly.pdbx_strand_id
1 'polypeptide(L)'
;MSKRYVVPSLTFAGVRQGFWRLLPLSLFVAAFGLAFGLAAVQTGLSTTEIVLMSATVFAGTAQFAALEMWGAQVPVLPLLATTFAINARMLLMGATLYPWLGQMPVGKRYGSLILLSDANWAMTLNDFNQGRVNAGVLVGGGFALWLTWLVGTLVGMAFGSGITNPAAFGLDMVLGCFMLSMALAGRKNLRTIAAWVVGGLAAYAAYRWLPENSHVIVGAAAGGLVGAFWVERQS
;
A
#
# COMPACT_ATOMS: atom_id res chain seq x y z
N MET A 1 35.57 8.72 4.10
CA MET A 1 35.35 7.78 5.23
C MET A 1 34.31 6.76 4.82
N SER A 2 34.70 5.50 4.60
CA SER A 2 33.77 4.40 4.33
C SER A 2 33.03 4.05 5.63
N LYS A 3 31.72 4.35 5.71
CA LYS A 3 30.88 3.80 6.78
C LYS A 3 30.87 2.28 6.57
N ARG A 4 31.57 1.52 7.42
CA ARG A 4 31.41 0.06 7.46
C ARG A 4 29.97 -0.25 7.86
N TYR A 5 29.14 -0.58 6.87
CA TYR A 5 27.77 -1.01 7.12
C TYR A 5 27.81 -2.35 7.84
N VAL A 6 27.35 -2.38 9.09
CA VAL A 6 27.17 -3.63 9.84
C VAL A 6 26.03 -4.40 9.18
N VAL A 7 26.25 -5.68 8.88
CA VAL A 7 25.26 -6.54 8.23
C VAL A 7 23.97 -6.56 9.08
N PRO A 8 22.79 -6.27 8.48
CA PRO A 8 21.51 -6.35 9.19
C PRO A 8 21.32 -7.73 9.83
N SER A 9 21.05 -7.75 11.13
CA SER A 9 20.67 -8.99 11.80
C SER A 9 19.19 -9.26 11.54
N LEU A 10 18.89 -10.42 10.96
CA LEU A 10 17.53 -10.95 10.85
C LEU A 10 17.44 -12.14 11.80
N THR A 11 16.98 -11.88 13.02
CA THR A 11 16.84 -12.86 14.10
C THR A 11 15.37 -13.04 14.46
N PHE A 12 15.02 -14.20 15.01
CA PHE A 12 13.66 -14.44 15.50
C PHE A 12 13.24 -13.43 16.57
N ALA A 13 14.16 -13.09 17.49
CA ALA A 13 13.92 -12.06 18.51
C ALA A 13 13.61 -10.68 17.87
N GLY A 14 14.36 -10.30 16.82
CA GLY A 14 14.12 -9.08 16.08
C GLY A 14 12.78 -9.07 15.34
N VAL A 15 12.38 -10.19 14.75
CA VAL A 15 11.08 -10.37 14.10
C VAL A 15 9.95 -10.25 15.13
N ARG A 16 10.04 -10.97 16.25
CA ARG A 16 9.06 -10.88 17.33
C ARG A 16 8.93 -9.46 17.88
N GLN A 17 10.06 -8.77 18.05
CA GLN A 17 10.06 -7.37 18.46
C GLN A 17 9.36 -6.48 17.42
N GLY A 18 9.67 -6.66 16.14
CA GLY A 18 9.04 -5.93 15.03
C GLY A 18 7.52 -6.11 15.00
N PHE A 19 7.07 -7.34 15.16
CA PHE A 19 5.66 -7.70 15.22
C PHE A 19 4.92 -6.92 16.33
N TRP A 20 5.39 -7.03 17.57
CA TRP A 20 4.74 -6.36 18.70
C TRP A 20 4.83 -4.83 18.65
N ARG A 21 5.90 -4.28 18.04
CA ARG A 21 6.03 -2.83 17.84
C ARG A 21 5.00 -2.27 16.86
N LEU A 22 4.64 -3.02 15.82
CA LEU A 22 3.67 -2.57 14.82
C LEU A 22 2.24 -3.05 15.07
N LEU A 23 2.03 -4.05 15.92
CA LEU A 23 0.70 -4.60 16.18
C LEU A 23 -0.34 -3.53 16.59
N PRO A 24 -0.03 -2.55 17.46
CA PRO A 24 -1.01 -1.51 17.80
C PRO A 24 -1.42 -0.66 16.59
N LEU A 25 -0.46 -0.32 15.72
CA LEU A 25 -0.73 0.41 14.47
C LEU A 25 -1.51 -0.47 13.48
N SER A 26 -1.24 -1.78 13.46
CA SER A 26 -1.87 -2.70 12.52
C SER A 26 -3.36 -2.96 12.85
N LEU A 27 -3.81 -2.68 14.07
CA LEU A 27 -5.25 -2.68 14.38
C LEU A 27 -6.04 -1.69 13.51
N PHE A 28 -5.43 -0.55 13.14
CA PHE A 28 -6.02 0.38 12.19
C PHE A 28 -6.11 -0.22 10.78
N VAL A 29 -5.13 -1.05 10.39
CA VAL A 29 -5.12 -1.77 9.12
C VAL A 29 -6.24 -2.82 9.06
N ALA A 30 -6.60 -3.44 10.19
CA ALA A 30 -7.75 -4.35 10.24
C ALA A 30 -9.06 -3.65 9.86
N ALA A 31 -9.25 -2.38 10.24
CA ALA A 31 -10.45 -1.62 9.85
C ALA A 31 -10.52 -1.42 8.32
N PHE A 32 -9.39 -1.15 7.67
CA PHE A 32 -9.35 -1.08 6.20
C PHE A 32 -9.52 -2.44 5.53
N GLY A 33 -8.95 -3.50 6.11
CA GLY A 33 -9.17 -4.87 5.64
C GLY A 33 -10.66 -5.23 5.70
N LEU A 34 -11.35 -4.87 6.78
CA LEU A 34 -12.80 -5.03 6.91
C LEU A 34 -13.55 -4.30 5.79
N ALA A 35 -13.21 -3.03 5.59
CA ALA A 35 -13.79 -2.23 4.52
C ALA A 35 -13.56 -2.85 3.13
N PHE A 36 -12.36 -3.40 2.88
CA PHE A 36 -12.04 -4.12 1.66
C PHE A 36 -12.86 -5.41 1.50
N GLY A 37 -12.90 -6.26 2.52
CA GLY A 37 -13.63 -7.53 2.47
C GLY A 37 -15.11 -7.33 2.18
N LEU A 38 -15.71 -6.30 2.76
CA LEU A 38 -17.08 -5.90 2.49
C LEU A 38 -17.24 -5.40 1.05
N ALA A 39 -16.38 -4.49 0.59
CA ALA A 39 -16.43 -3.95 -0.77
C ALA A 39 -16.24 -5.05 -1.83
N ALA A 40 -15.36 -6.02 -1.56
CA ALA A 40 -15.09 -7.13 -2.46
C ALA A 40 -16.29 -8.07 -2.62
N VAL A 41 -17.03 -8.35 -1.53
CA VAL A 41 -18.31 -9.09 -1.60
C VAL A 41 -19.33 -8.32 -2.45
N GLN A 42 -19.44 -7.00 -2.27
CA GLN A 42 -20.38 -6.17 -3.03
C GLN A 42 -20.01 -6.05 -4.52
N THR A 43 -18.73 -6.15 -4.84
CA THR A 43 -18.22 -6.21 -6.22
C THR A 43 -18.49 -7.58 -6.86
N GLY A 44 -18.96 -8.56 -6.09
CA GLY A 44 -19.35 -9.88 -6.57
C GLY A 44 -18.21 -10.90 -6.64
N LEU A 45 -17.07 -10.64 -5.98
CA LEU A 45 -16.00 -11.62 -5.89
C LEU A 45 -16.43 -12.82 -5.04
N SER A 46 -16.00 -14.01 -5.43
CA SER A 46 -16.16 -15.22 -4.64
C SER A 46 -15.28 -15.18 -3.39
N THR A 47 -15.67 -15.91 -2.35
CA THR A 47 -14.89 -16.09 -1.12
C THR A 47 -13.42 -16.44 -1.40
N THR A 48 -13.19 -17.35 -2.34
CA THR A 48 -11.85 -17.81 -2.71
C THR A 48 -11.02 -16.69 -3.32
N GLU A 49 -11.60 -15.89 -4.23
CA GLU A 49 -10.90 -14.75 -4.84
C GLU A 49 -10.53 -13.70 -3.80
N ILE A 50 -11.45 -13.36 -2.88
CA ILE A 50 -11.20 -12.36 -1.83
C ILE A 50 -10.08 -12.84 -0.90
N VAL A 51 -10.14 -14.09 -0.43
CA VAL A 51 -9.11 -14.66 0.46
C VAL A 51 -7.77 -14.75 -0.25
N LEU A 52 -7.72 -15.28 -1.48
CA LEU A 52 -6.48 -15.39 -2.25
C LEU A 52 -5.86 -14.01 -2.49
N MET A 53 -6.66 -13.02 -2.88
CA MET A 53 -6.18 -11.66 -3.11
C MET A 53 -5.57 -11.08 -1.83
N SER A 54 -6.27 -11.17 -0.70
CA SER A 54 -5.73 -10.69 0.59
C SER A 54 -4.53 -11.50 1.11
N ALA A 55 -4.47 -12.79 0.82
CA ALA A 55 -3.39 -13.69 1.26
C ALA A 55 -2.16 -13.71 0.35
N THR A 56 -2.20 -13.05 -0.82
CA THR A 56 -1.06 -13.04 -1.77
C THR A 56 -0.62 -11.64 -2.18
N VAL A 57 -1.55 -10.68 -2.22
CA VAL A 57 -1.26 -9.30 -2.64
C VAL A 57 -1.07 -8.44 -1.39
N PHE A 58 0.17 -8.27 -0.94
CA PHE A 58 0.49 -7.39 0.19
C PHE A 58 0.45 -5.89 -0.20
N ALA A 59 -0.69 -5.42 -0.69
CA ALA A 59 -0.90 -4.04 -1.15
C ALA A 59 -2.39 -3.65 -1.14
N GLY A 60 -2.91 -3.19 0.01
CA GLY A 60 -4.33 -2.88 0.18
C GLY A 60 -4.89 -1.85 -0.81
N THR A 61 -4.15 -0.78 -1.09
CA THR A 61 -4.56 0.24 -2.09
C THR A 61 -4.71 -0.32 -3.50
N ALA A 62 -3.88 -1.29 -3.87
CA ALA A 62 -3.95 -1.94 -5.17
C ALA A 62 -5.09 -2.95 -5.24
N GLN A 63 -5.40 -3.65 -4.14
CA GLN A 63 -6.59 -4.52 -4.07
C GLN A 63 -7.87 -3.72 -4.28
N PHE A 64 -7.97 -2.57 -3.61
CA PHE A 64 -9.09 -1.64 -3.77
C PHE A 64 -9.23 -1.09 -5.19
N ALA A 65 -8.12 -0.66 -5.82
CA ALA A 65 -8.13 -0.24 -7.21
C ALA A 65 -8.50 -1.39 -8.18
N ALA A 66 -8.13 -2.63 -7.83
CA ALA A 66 -8.54 -3.80 -8.60
C ALA A 66 -10.06 -4.00 -8.58
N LEU A 67 -10.73 -3.71 -7.46
CA LEU A 67 -12.20 -3.81 -7.36
C LEU A 67 -12.92 -2.86 -8.33
N GLU A 68 -12.43 -1.63 -8.55
CA GLU A 68 -13.04 -0.69 -9.51
C GLU A 68 -13.04 -1.21 -10.94
N MET A 69 -12.08 -2.08 -11.25
CA MET A 69 -11.87 -2.65 -12.58
C MET A 69 -12.37 -4.10 -12.65
N TRP A 70 -12.95 -4.62 -11.57
CA TRP A 70 -13.38 -6.00 -11.46
C TRP A 70 -14.81 -6.17 -12.00
N GLY A 71 -15.01 -7.17 -12.86
CA GLY A 71 -16.29 -7.42 -13.51
C GLY A 71 -16.21 -8.58 -14.50
N ALA A 72 -17.23 -8.73 -15.35
CA ALA A 72 -17.32 -9.84 -16.30
C ALA A 72 -16.10 -9.96 -17.24
N GLN A 73 -15.51 -8.83 -17.61
CA GLN A 73 -14.30 -8.74 -18.43
C GLN A 73 -13.30 -7.82 -17.74
N VAL A 74 -12.37 -8.42 -17.01
CA VAL A 74 -11.32 -7.66 -16.31
C VAL A 74 -10.32 -7.12 -17.35
N PRO A 75 -10.11 -5.79 -17.43
CA PRO A 75 -9.14 -5.20 -18.34
C PRO A 75 -7.73 -5.42 -17.78
N VAL A 76 -7.14 -6.58 -18.08
CA VAL A 76 -5.88 -7.06 -17.49
C VAL A 76 -4.72 -6.06 -17.65
N LEU A 77 -4.56 -5.47 -18.85
CA LEU A 77 -3.47 -4.53 -19.10
C LEU A 77 -3.62 -3.23 -18.28
N PRO A 78 -4.77 -2.53 -18.31
CA PRO A 78 -5.04 -1.43 -17.39
C PRO A 78 -4.87 -1.80 -15.91
N LEU A 79 -5.35 -2.98 -15.49
CA LEU A 79 -5.21 -3.43 -14.11
C LEU A 79 -3.74 -3.58 -13.70
N LEU A 80 -2.91 -4.22 -14.54
CA LEU A 80 -1.48 -4.36 -14.31
C LEU A 80 -0.78 -3.00 -14.25
N ALA A 81 -1.12 -2.09 -15.16
CA ALA A 81 -0.54 -0.75 -15.20
C ALA A 81 -0.91 0.07 -13.96
N THR A 82 -2.18 0.06 -13.55
CA THR A 82 -2.68 0.75 -12.35
C THR A 82 -2.05 0.18 -11.08
N THR A 83 -2.04 -1.15 -10.93
CA THR A 83 -1.44 -1.81 -9.76
C THR A 83 0.07 -1.55 -9.69
N PHE A 84 0.78 -1.57 -10.82
CA PHE A 84 2.19 -1.19 -10.88
C PHE A 84 2.40 0.27 -10.49
N ALA A 85 1.63 1.20 -11.06
CA ALA A 85 1.75 2.63 -10.80
C ALA A 85 1.54 2.96 -9.31
N ILE A 86 0.51 2.38 -8.69
CA ILE A 86 0.21 2.55 -7.26
C ILE A 86 1.38 2.02 -6.40
N ASN A 87 1.93 0.86 -6.76
CA ASN A 87 2.98 0.20 -5.98
C ASN A 87 4.40 0.64 -6.34
N ALA A 88 4.62 1.45 -7.38
CA ALA A 88 5.95 1.93 -7.76
C ALA A 88 6.68 2.63 -6.59
N ARG A 89 5.93 3.21 -5.64
CA ARG A 89 6.48 3.75 -4.38
C ARG A 89 7.28 2.73 -3.57
N MET A 90 6.92 1.44 -3.62
CA MET A 90 7.65 0.37 -2.95
C MET A 90 9.05 0.17 -3.52
N LEU A 91 9.27 0.45 -4.81
CA LEU A 91 10.60 0.42 -5.42
C LEU A 91 11.51 1.51 -4.82
N LEU A 92 10.97 2.73 -4.67
CA LEU A 92 11.68 3.84 -4.05
C LEU A 92 11.97 3.55 -2.57
N MET A 93 10.98 3.05 -1.83
CA MET A 93 11.17 2.62 -0.44
C MET A 93 12.25 1.54 -0.31
N GLY A 94 12.23 0.53 -1.17
CA GLY A 94 13.26 -0.51 -1.22
C GLY A 94 14.66 0.08 -1.51
N ALA A 95 14.75 1.03 -2.44
CA ALA A 95 16.00 1.71 -2.77
C ALA A 95 16.58 2.51 -1.58
N THR A 96 15.74 3.17 -0.78
CA THR A 96 16.22 3.87 0.43
C THR A 96 16.80 2.93 1.49
N LEU A 97 16.33 1.68 1.54
CA LEU A 97 16.86 0.65 2.43
C LEU A 97 18.04 -0.12 1.83
N TYR A 98 18.31 0.02 0.53
CA TYR A 98 19.35 -0.74 -0.18
C TYR A 98 20.77 -0.57 0.40
N PRO A 99 21.24 0.62 0.81
CA PRO A 99 22.57 0.76 1.42
C PRO A 99 22.79 -0.15 2.64
N TRP A 100 21.70 -0.50 3.32
CA TRP A 100 21.68 -1.35 4.50
C TRP A 100 21.34 -2.81 4.18
N LEU A 101 20.19 -3.06 3.54
CA LEU A 101 19.73 -4.41 3.17
C LEU A 101 20.59 -5.07 2.08
N GLY A 102 21.32 -4.28 1.29
CA GLY A 102 22.26 -4.75 0.27
C GLY A 102 23.40 -5.58 0.86
N GLN A 103 23.70 -5.43 2.15
CA GLN A 103 24.70 -6.23 2.87
C GLN A 103 24.20 -7.63 3.26
N MET A 104 22.90 -7.92 3.12
CA MET A 104 22.32 -9.23 3.44
C MET A 104 22.46 -10.21 2.26
N PRO A 105 22.46 -11.54 2.53
CA PRO A 105 22.30 -12.54 1.48
C PRO A 105 21.04 -12.27 0.64
N VAL A 106 21.15 -12.46 -0.68
CA VAL A 106 20.11 -12.13 -1.67
C VAL A 106 18.73 -12.67 -1.28
N GLY A 107 18.65 -13.93 -0.84
CA GLY A 107 17.40 -14.55 -0.41
C GLY A 107 16.75 -13.87 0.80
N LYS A 108 17.55 -13.50 1.82
CA LYS A 108 17.04 -12.79 3.00
C LYS A 108 16.63 -11.36 2.67
N ARG A 109 17.39 -10.69 1.79
CA ARG A 109 17.11 -9.35 1.30
C ARG A 109 15.75 -9.30 0.61
N TYR A 110 15.56 -10.09 -0.44
CA TYR A 110 14.31 -10.07 -1.20
C TYR A 110 13.15 -10.67 -0.40
N GLY A 111 13.39 -11.71 0.40
CA GLY A 111 12.37 -12.27 1.31
C GLY A 111 11.85 -11.24 2.30
N SER A 112 12.70 -10.33 2.79
CA SER A 112 12.29 -9.26 3.70
C SER A 112 11.50 -8.16 2.98
N LEU A 113 11.77 -7.92 1.69
CA LEU A 113 11.06 -6.93 0.88
C LEU A 113 9.66 -7.39 0.43
N ILE A 114 9.35 -8.68 0.45
CA ILE A 114 7.98 -9.19 0.23
C ILE A 114 7.00 -8.57 1.23
N LEU A 115 7.48 -8.34 2.45
CA LEU A 115 6.71 -7.77 3.55
C LEU A 115 6.85 -6.26 3.67
N LEU A 116 7.37 -5.57 2.65
CA LEU A 116 7.56 -4.12 2.67
C LEU A 116 6.22 -3.37 2.57
N SER A 117 6.00 -2.42 3.47
CA SER A 117 4.87 -1.48 3.46
C SER A 117 5.35 -0.10 3.95
N ASP A 118 4.52 0.93 3.82
CA ASP A 118 4.88 2.28 4.26
C ASP A 118 5.18 2.34 5.78
N ALA A 119 4.41 1.61 6.59
CA ALA A 119 4.51 1.65 8.05
C ALA A 119 5.78 0.98 8.60
N ASN A 120 6.05 -0.26 8.18
CA ASN A 120 7.26 -0.96 8.62
C ASN A 120 8.52 -0.41 7.93
N TRP A 121 8.42 0.13 6.71
CA TRP A 121 9.49 0.88 6.06
C TRP A 121 9.88 2.10 6.89
N ALA A 122 8.92 2.95 7.26
CA ALA A 122 9.19 4.18 8.01
C ALA A 122 9.87 3.87 9.36
N MET A 123 9.37 2.86 10.08
CA MET A 123 9.97 2.45 11.34
C MET A 123 11.37 1.85 11.15
N THR A 124 11.57 1.05 10.11
CA THR A 124 12.87 0.44 9.77
C THR A 124 13.90 1.50 9.36
N LEU A 125 13.51 2.48 8.55
CA LEU A 125 14.37 3.57 8.13
C LEU A 125 14.75 4.47 9.32
N ASN A 126 13.81 4.73 10.22
CA ASN A 126 14.09 5.46 11.46
C ASN A 126 15.08 4.69 12.36
N ASP A 127 14.89 3.38 12.51
CA ASP A 127 15.83 2.52 13.24
C ASP A 127 17.23 2.57 12.61
N PHE A 128 17.31 2.47 11.29
CA PHE A 128 18.56 2.56 10.54
C PHE A 128 19.27 3.93 10.74
N ASN A 129 18.52 5.03 10.67
CA ASN A 129 19.06 6.38 10.91
C ASN A 129 19.58 6.57 12.35
N GLN A 130 19.02 5.83 13.31
CA GLN A 130 19.46 5.80 14.70
C GLN A 130 20.58 4.76 14.95
N GLY A 131 21.15 4.17 13.89
CA GLY A 131 22.25 3.22 13.98
C GLY A 131 21.85 1.81 14.43
N ARG A 132 20.55 1.50 14.49
CA ARG A 132 20.07 0.15 14.84
C ARG A 132 20.12 -0.77 13.63
N VAL A 133 20.42 -2.05 13.89
CA VAL A 133 20.72 -3.06 12.85
C VAL A 133 19.78 -4.26 13.00
N ASN A 134 18.46 -4.01 12.95
CA ASN A 134 17.42 -5.03 13.10
C ASN A 134 16.47 -5.08 11.89
N ALA A 135 16.76 -5.97 10.92
CA ALA A 135 15.87 -6.23 9.77
C ALA A 135 14.57 -6.94 10.16
N GLY A 136 14.49 -7.47 11.38
CA GLY A 136 13.29 -8.09 11.93
C GLY A 136 12.12 -7.13 12.11
N VAL A 137 12.37 -5.81 12.21
CA VAL A 137 11.30 -4.81 12.24
C VAL A 137 10.50 -4.80 10.94
N LEU A 138 11.20 -4.91 9.81
CA LEU A 138 10.59 -4.98 8.49
C LEU A 138 9.74 -6.25 8.37
N VAL A 139 10.32 -7.41 8.64
CA VAL A 139 9.64 -8.71 8.51
C VAL A 139 8.51 -8.87 9.52
N GLY A 140 8.80 -8.71 10.81
CA GLY A 140 7.82 -8.89 11.88
C GLY A 140 6.69 -7.87 11.83
N GLY A 141 7.02 -6.61 11.56
CA GLY A 141 6.02 -5.57 11.38
C GLY A 141 5.13 -5.82 10.16
N GLY A 142 5.71 -6.29 9.06
CA GLY A 142 4.95 -6.68 7.87
C GLY A 142 3.99 -7.83 8.15
N PHE A 143 4.41 -8.85 8.92
CA PHE A 143 3.51 -9.91 9.36
C PHE A 143 2.34 -9.39 10.22
N ALA A 144 2.59 -8.46 11.15
CA ALA A 144 1.51 -7.87 11.96
C ALA A 144 0.47 -7.17 11.07
N LEU A 145 0.94 -6.35 10.12
CA LEU A 145 0.10 -5.65 9.14
C LEU A 145 -0.67 -6.62 8.25
N TRP A 146 -0.01 -7.68 7.78
CA TRP A 146 -0.63 -8.65 6.88
C TRP A 146 -1.71 -9.48 7.56
N LEU A 147 -1.41 -9.99 8.76
CA LEU A 147 -2.36 -10.79 9.53
C LEU A 147 -3.58 -9.96 9.93
N THR A 148 -3.38 -8.73 10.39
CA THR A 148 -4.50 -7.85 10.72
C THR A 148 -5.32 -7.43 9.51
N TRP A 149 -4.69 -7.19 8.34
CA TRP A 149 -5.40 -7.01 7.07
C TRP A 149 -6.27 -8.23 6.75
N LEU A 150 -5.69 -9.43 6.77
CA LEU A 150 -6.41 -10.67 6.45
C LEU A 150 -7.57 -10.93 7.42
N VAL A 151 -7.35 -10.74 8.73
CA VAL A 151 -8.42 -10.85 9.73
C VAL A 151 -9.51 -9.82 9.46
N GLY A 152 -9.15 -8.57 9.19
CA GLY A 152 -10.07 -7.53 8.77
C GLY A 152 -10.91 -7.96 7.57
N THR A 153 -10.26 -8.40 6.49
CA THR A 153 -10.92 -8.89 5.27
C THR A 153 -11.91 -10.00 5.56
N LEU A 154 -11.54 -11.01 6.36
CA LEU A 154 -12.43 -12.12 6.70
C LEU A 154 -13.65 -11.64 7.48
N VAL A 155 -13.45 -10.73 8.44
CA VAL A 155 -14.55 -10.13 9.20
C VAL A 155 -15.46 -9.32 8.27
N GLY A 156 -14.89 -8.47 7.41
CA GLY A 156 -15.63 -7.67 6.42
C GLY A 156 -16.43 -8.52 5.44
N MET A 157 -15.85 -9.61 4.97
CA MET A 157 -16.52 -10.57 4.10
C MET A 157 -17.71 -11.25 4.81
N ALA A 158 -17.53 -11.65 6.07
CA ALA A 158 -18.58 -12.27 6.87
C ALA A 158 -19.77 -11.32 7.11
N PHE A 159 -19.50 -10.02 7.33
CA PHE A 159 -20.56 -9.01 7.45
C PHE A 159 -21.16 -8.61 6.10
N GLY A 160 -20.36 -8.58 5.03
CA GLY A 160 -20.78 -8.15 3.70
C GLY A 160 -21.91 -8.99 3.11
N SER A 161 -21.94 -10.30 3.38
CA SER A 161 -22.98 -11.22 2.90
C SER A 161 -24.35 -11.00 3.55
N GLY A 162 -24.41 -10.36 4.72
CA GLY A 162 -25.64 -10.05 5.44
C GLY A 162 -26.25 -8.68 5.10
N ILE A 163 -25.56 -7.84 4.32
CA ILE A 163 -25.99 -6.46 4.03
C ILE A 163 -26.75 -6.42 2.71
N THR A 164 -28.07 -6.29 2.79
CA THR A 164 -28.97 -6.24 1.62
C THR A 164 -29.04 -4.87 0.95
N ASN A 165 -28.75 -3.77 1.67
CA ASN A 165 -28.66 -2.43 1.10
C ASN A 165 -27.33 -1.73 1.46
N PRO A 166 -26.27 -1.97 0.67
CA PRO A 166 -24.97 -1.34 0.84
C PRO A 166 -24.97 0.19 0.92
N ALA A 167 -25.75 0.84 0.06
CA ALA A 167 -25.77 2.29 -0.08
C ALA A 167 -26.34 2.99 1.16
N ALA A 168 -27.26 2.34 1.88
CA ALA A 168 -27.81 2.87 3.12
C ALA A 168 -26.76 3.07 4.23
N PHE A 169 -25.63 2.35 4.15
CA PHE A 169 -24.52 2.43 5.09
C PHE A 169 -23.30 3.18 4.51
N GLY A 170 -23.43 3.79 3.32
CA GLY A 170 -22.34 4.49 2.63
C GLY A 170 -21.22 3.56 2.16
N LEU A 171 -21.52 2.29 1.93
CA LEU A 171 -20.52 1.27 1.61
C LEU A 171 -20.00 1.38 0.18
N ASP A 172 -20.80 1.96 -0.71
CA ASP A 172 -20.42 2.40 -2.05
C ASP A 172 -19.33 3.48 -2.04
N MET A 173 -19.23 4.27 -0.97
CA MET A 173 -18.21 5.31 -0.81
C MET A 173 -16.94 4.84 -0.10
N VAL A 174 -16.88 3.58 0.35
CA VAL A 174 -15.74 3.05 1.14
C VAL A 174 -14.40 3.28 0.43
N LEU A 175 -14.33 2.99 -0.86
CA LEU A 175 -13.11 3.16 -1.63
C LEU A 175 -12.71 4.63 -1.76
N GLY A 176 -13.65 5.49 -2.15
CA GLY A 176 -13.42 6.94 -2.25
C GLY A 176 -12.95 7.53 -0.92
N CYS A 177 -13.61 7.16 0.18
CA CYS A 177 -13.24 7.56 1.54
C CYS A 177 -11.84 7.04 1.92
N PHE A 178 -11.49 5.80 1.55
CA PHE A 178 -10.17 5.24 1.81
C PHE A 178 -9.07 6.03 1.09
N MET A 179 -9.21 6.23 -0.23
CA MET A 179 -8.25 7.01 -1.03
C MET A 179 -8.14 8.45 -0.53
N LEU A 180 -9.26 9.08 -0.19
CA LEU A 180 -9.28 10.43 0.37
C LEU A 180 -8.59 10.50 1.74
N SER A 181 -8.84 9.54 2.63
CA SER A 181 -8.18 9.47 3.94
C SER A 181 -6.67 9.34 3.81
N MET A 182 -6.20 8.53 2.86
CA MET A 182 -4.78 8.34 2.56
C MET A 182 -4.14 9.61 2.01
N ALA A 183 -4.82 10.31 1.10
CA ALA A 183 -4.35 11.61 0.64
C ALA A 183 -4.26 12.60 1.82
N LEU A 184 -5.31 12.74 2.62
CA LEU A 184 -5.38 13.74 3.69
C LEU A 184 -4.43 13.47 4.87
N ALA A 185 -4.06 12.21 5.13
CA ALA A 185 -3.11 11.84 6.17
C ALA A 185 -1.66 12.25 5.86
N GLY A 186 -1.33 12.52 4.59
CA GLY A 186 0.00 12.93 4.16
C GLY A 186 0.41 14.33 4.64
N ARG A 187 1.72 14.61 4.68
CA ARG A 187 2.22 15.97 4.90
C ARG A 187 1.81 16.87 3.74
N LYS A 188 1.09 17.93 4.07
CA LYS A 188 0.61 18.93 3.11
C LYS A 188 1.65 20.02 2.96
N ASN A 189 2.45 19.95 1.91
CA ASN A 189 3.27 21.05 1.43
C ASN A 189 2.80 21.46 0.02
N LEU A 190 3.33 22.60 -0.46
CA LEU A 190 2.93 23.13 -1.77
C LEU A 190 3.16 22.11 -2.89
N ARG A 191 4.26 21.34 -2.82
CA ARG A 191 4.58 20.28 -3.78
C ARG A 191 3.53 19.16 -3.81
N THR A 192 3.13 18.64 -2.64
CA THR A 192 2.09 17.61 -2.53
C THR A 192 0.76 18.13 -3.06
N ILE A 193 0.37 19.36 -2.70
CA ILE A 193 -0.88 19.97 -3.18
C ILE A 193 -0.83 20.17 -4.70
N ALA A 194 0.28 20.67 -5.24
CA ALA A 194 0.46 20.83 -6.69
C ALA A 194 0.37 19.48 -7.42
N ALA A 195 1.01 18.44 -6.89
CA ALA A 195 0.92 17.09 -7.45
C ALA A 195 -0.52 16.54 -7.43
N TRP A 196 -1.29 16.80 -6.36
CA TRP A 196 -2.70 16.42 -6.28
C TRP A 196 -3.56 17.16 -7.29
N VAL A 197 -3.39 18.49 -7.42
CA VAL A 197 -4.15 19.30 -8.36
C VAL A 197 -3.85 18.88 -9.80
N VAL A 198 -2.58 18.75 -10.17
CA VAL A 198 -2.18 18.32 -11.51
C VAL A 198 -2.65 16.90 -11.80
N GLY A 199 -2.45 15.97 -10.86
CA GLY A 199 -2.93 14.59 -11.00
C GLY A 199 -4.45 14.51 -11.12
N GLY A 200 -5.19 15.26 -10.31
CA GLY A 200 -6.64 15.30 -10.33
C GLY A 200 -7.22 15.91 -11.62
N LEU A 201 -6.65 17.02 -12.10
CA LEU A 201 -7.04 17.63 -13.37
C LEU A 201 -6.72 16.71 -14.55
N ALA A 202 -5.56 16.06 -14.55
CA ALA A 202 -5.17 15.11 -15.59
C ALA A 202 -6.06 13.86 -15.59
N ALA A 203 -6.40 13.32 -14.42
CA ALA A 203 -7.34 12.22 -14.27
C ALA A 203 -8.74 12.60 -14.78
N TYR A 204 -9.23 13.80 -14.42
CA TYR A 204 -10.51 14.31 -14.91
C TYR A 204 -10.53 14.49 -16.43
N ALA A 205 -9.48 15.07 -17.00
CA ALA A 205 -9.31 15.20 -18.44
C ALA A 205 -9.33 13.83 -19.13
N ALA A 206 -8.57 12.87 -18.61
CA ALA A 206 -8.54 11.51 -19.13
C ALA A 206 -9.90 10.82 -19.03
N TYR A 207 -10.62 11.00 -17.93
CA TYR A 207 -11.98 10.48 -17.78
C TYR A 207 -12.93 11.02 -18.86
N ARG A 208 -12.73 12.26 -19.34
CA ARG A 208 -13.60 12.88 -20.35
C ARG A 208 -13.22 12.55 -21.79
N TRP A 209 -11.95 12.29 -22.09
CA TRP A 209 -11.44 12.23 -23.47
C TRP A 209 -10.66 10.95 -23.82
N LEU A 210 -10.29 10.13 -22.85
CA LEU A 210 -9.54 8.89 -23.07
C LEU A 210 -10.41 7.65 -22.76
N PRO A 211 -9.98 6.45 -23.20
CA PRO A 211 -10.70 5.21 -22.93
C PRO A 211 -10.92 4.96 -21.43
N GLU A 212 -11.92 4.17 -21.11
CA GLU A 212 -12.23 3.76 -19.73
C GLU A 212 -10.98 3.23 -19.00
N ASN A 213 -10.91 3.47 -17.69
CA ASN A 213 -9.80 3.08 -16.80
C ASN A 213 -8.45 3.80 -17.03
N SER A 214 -8.29 4.62 -18.08
CA SER A 214 -7.05 5.38 -18.33
C SER A 214 -6.79 6.51 -17.31
N HIS A 215 -7.85 7.01 -16.68
CA HIS A 215 -7.82 8.17 -15.80
C HIS A 215 -6.89 8.00 -14.59
N VAL A 216 -6.84 6.80 -14.00
CA VAL A 216 -5.96 6.49 -12.87
C VAL A 216 -4.50 6.58 -13.28
N ILE A 217 -4.14 5.99 -14.43
CA ILE A 217 -2.76 5.97 -14.94
C ILE A 217 -2.30 7.38 -15.30
N VAL A 218 -3.13 8.15 -16.02
CA VAL A 218 -2.80 9.52 -16.42
C VAL A 218 -2.66 10.44 -15.21
N GLY A 219 -3.58 10.35 -14.24
CA GLY A 219 -3.49 11.12 -13.01
C GLY A 219 -2.25 10.78 -12.18
N ALA A 220 -1.96 9.49 -12.01
CA ALA A 220 -0.78 9.02 -11.29
C ALA A 220 0.52 9.46 -11.98
N ALA A 221 0.61 9.33 -13.31
CA ALA A 221 1.76 9.78 -14.07
C ALA A 221 1.96 11.30 -13.96
N ALA A 222 0.91 12.09 -14.17
CA ALA A 222 1.00 13.55 -14.10
C ALA A 222 1.39 14.04 -12.70
N GLY A 223 0.75 13.54 -11.64
CA GLY A 223 1.11 13.88 -10.26
C GLY A 223 2.51 13.39 -9.89
N GLY A 224 2.90 12.20 -10.35
CA GLY A 224 4.24 11.64 -10.17
C GLY A 224 5.33 12.48 -10.83
N LEU A 225 5.09 13.01 -12.04
CA LEU A 225 6.02 13.89 -12.75
C LEU A 225 6.23 15.21 -11.99
N VAL A 226 5.16 15.81 -11.44
CA VAL A 226 5.30 16.98 -10.56
C VAL A 226 6.19 16.64 -9.37
N GLY A 227 5.99 15.48 -8.74
CA GLY A 227 6.87 14.98 -7.70
C GLY A 227 8.32 14.86 -8.18
N ALA A 228 8.56 14.23 -9.32
CA ALA A 228 9.91 13.96 -9.83
C ALA A 228 10.72 15.22 -10.16
N PHE A 229 10.09 16.21 -10.79
CA PHE A 229 10.78 17.42 -11.26
C PHE A 229 10.80 18.56 -10.25
N TRP A 230 9.88 18.57 -9.27
CA TRP A 230 9.88 19.58 -8.22
C TRP A 230 10.82 19.17 -7.08
N VAL A 231 12.11 19.49 -7.22
CA VAL A 231 13.11 19.26 -6.18
C VAL A 231 12.99 20.35 -5.10
N GLU A 232 12.48 19.99 -3.93
CA GLU A 232 12.55 20.86 -2.75
C GLU A 232 14.02 20.98 -2.31
N ARG A 233 14.56 22.20 -2.32
CA ARG A 233 15.82 22.49 -1.64
C ARG A 233 15.57 22.26 -0.15
N GLN A 234 16.31 21.32 0.44
CA GLN A 234 16.30 21.13 1.89
C GLN A 234 16.81 22.41 2.54
N SER A 235 15.91 23.13 3.21
CA SER A 235 16.22 24.25 4.12
C SER A 235 16.33 23.74 5.54
#